data_AF-A0A5C7VY90-F1
#
_entry.id   AF-A0A5C7VY90-F1
#
_cell.length_a   1.000
_cell.length_b   1.000
_cell.length_c   1.000
_cell.angle_alpha   90.00
_cell.angle_beta   90.00
_cell.angle_gamma   90.00
#
_symmetry.space_group_name_H-M   'P 1'
#
loop_
_entity.id
_entity.type
_entity.pdbx_description
1 polymer ?
#
loop_
_entity_poly.entity_id
_entity_poly.type
_entity_poly.pdbx_seq_one_letter_code
_entity_poly.pdbx_strand_id
1 'polypeptide(L)'
;MKWNVKLLLEDVSCLYGEEQSDLLSPCINSILDRQFYVRFHFQEGMKLLKEFLQDRDDPHALIRLALRKDQDESNEFYLRRKQAKAHMVACMQSMHTLSDTLAHVVYFSTGQNLDTKTCLESKKVLMFSVQKALELDPTKAEIEGLLKQLTEHVDYRYLADIVNHSKHRRIIGTPFSVSMIEDADQPPYGLQLEAFEHEGRIHSSKWLEPFLEREYKRQADLIIQIGEKLNCWVKNKHTLAGP
;
A
#
# COMPACT_ATOMS: atom_id res chain seq x y z
N MET A 1 19.19 10.09 -1.44
CA MET A 1 19.48 8.94 -0.56
C MET A 1 18.70 7.75 -1.12
N LYS A 2 19.20 6.52 -0.97
CA LYS A 2 18.63 5.32 -1.59
C LYS A 2 18.80 4.13 -0.64
N TRP A 3 17.72 3.38 -0.38
CA TRP A 3 17.77 2.08 0.28
C TRP A 3 18.70 1.14 -0.49
N ASN A 4 19.75 0.64 0.18
CA ASN A 4 20.74 -0.26 -0.43
C ASN A 4 20.44 -1.71 -0.03
N VAL A 5 19.64 -2.37 -0.87
CA VAL A 5 19.22 -3.76 -0.68
C VAL A 5 20.41 -4.73 -0.60
N LYS A 6 21.41 -4.56 -1.47
CA LYS A 6 22.58 -5.44 -1.50
C LYS A 6 23.35 -5.35 -0.19
N LEU A 7 23.65 -4.14 0.28
CA LEU A 7 24.33 -3.95 1.57
C LEU A 7 23.50 -4.48 2.74
N LEU A 8 22.17 -4.32 2.72
CA LEU A 8 21.33 -4.84 3.79
C LEU A 8 21.43 -6.36 3.88
N LEU A 9 21.37 -7.06 2.74
CA LEU A 9 21.49 -8.53 2.69
C LEU A 9 22.88 -9.02 3.12
N GLU A 10 23.94 -8.31 2.73
CA GLU A 10 25.32 -8.60 3.15
C GLU A 10 25.50 -8.43 4.66
N ASP A 11 25.09 -7.28 5.22
CA ASP A 11 25.21 -7.01 6.66
C ASP A 11 24.35 -7.95 7.51
N VAL A 12 23.14 -8.31 7.04
CA VAL A 12 22.28 -9.31 7.70
C VAL A 12 22.93 -10.70 7.66
N SER A 13 23.51 -11.08 6.52
CA SER A 13 24.23 -12.35 6.39
C SER A 13 25.43 -12.42 7.33
N CYS A 14 26.20 -11.34 7.47
CA CYS A 14 27.34 -11.28 8.38
C CYS A 14 26.91 -11.36 9.85
N LEU A 15 25.80 -10.74 10.22
CA LEU A 15 25.32 -10.70 11.61
C LEU A 15 24.64 -11.99 12.07
N TYR A 16 23.83 -12.59 11.20
CA TYR A 16 22.87 -13.62 11.57
C TYR A 16 23.03 -14.92 10.78
N GLY A 17 23.94 -14.94 9.79
CA GLY A 17 24.16 -16.07 8.90
C GLY A 17 23.40 -15.99 7.58
N GLU A 18 23.87 -16.76 6.60
CA GLU A 18 23.33 -16.78 5.22
C GLU A 18 21.85 -17.17 5.18
N GLU A 19 21.43 -18.13 6.01
CA GLU A 19 20.03 -18.56 6.13
C GLU A 19 19.07 -17.39 6.46
N GLN A 20 19.54 -16.42 7.26
CA GLN A 20 18.74 -15.24 7.59
C GLN A 20 18.57 -14.32 6.38
N SER A 21 19.62 -14.17 5.58
CA SER A 21 19.59 -13.40 4.33
C SER A 21 18.68 -14.05 3.29
N ASP A 22 18.65 -15.38 3.24
CA ASP A 22 17.76 -16.17 2.38
C ASP A 22 16.28 -16.00 2.75
N LEU A 23 15.96 -15.81 4.02
CA LEU A 23 14.60 -15.46 4.46
C LEU A 23 14.22 -14.03 4.10
N LEU A 24 15.17 -13.10 4.17
CA LEU A 24 14.95 -11.68 3.92
C LEU A 24 14.81 -11.34 2.42
N SER A 25 15.63 -11.95 1.57
CA SER A 25 15.72 -11.64 0.14
C SER A 25 14.37 -11.75 -0.60
N PRO A 26 13.59 -12.85 -0.46
CA PRO A 26 12.27 -12.96 -1.06
C PRO A 26 11.29 -11.89 -0.58
N CYS A 27 11.36 -11.49 0.70
CA CYS A 27 10.50 -10.43 1.24
C CYS A 27 10.79 -9.09 0.55
N ILE A 28 12.07 -8.74 0.36
CA ILE A 28 12.46 -7.51 -0.33
C ILE A 28 12.04 -7.53 -1.80
N ASN A 29 12.26 -8.64 -2.51
CA ASN A 29 11.82 -8.77 -3.90
C ASN A 29 10.30 -8.58 -4.02
N SER A 30 9.55 -9.12 -3.07
CA SER A 30 8.10 -8.94 -3.00
C SER A 30 7.65 -7.49 -2.79
N ILE A 31 8.46 -6.64 -2.14
CA ILE A 31 8.22 -5.19 -2.07
C ILE A 31 8.38 -4.56 -3.45
N LEU A 32 9.47 -4.87 -4.15
CA LEU A 32 9.76 -4.31 -5.48
C LEU A 32 8.68 -4.70 -6.51
N ASP A 33 8.28 -5.96 -6.51
CA ASP A 33 7.22 -6.47 -7.38
C ASP A 33 5.89 -5.78 -7.09
N ARG A 34 5.52 -5.62 -5.81
CA ARG A 34 4.28 -4.92 -5.44
C ARG A 34 4.31 -3.45 -5.81
N GLN A 35 5.45 -2.76 -5.65
CA GLN A 35 5.57 -1.40 -6.14
C GLN A 35 5.33 -1.32 -7.64
N PHE A 36 5.81 -2.30 -8.41
CA PHE A 36 5.48 -2.41 -9.84
C PHE A 36 3.99 -2.68 -10.06
N TYR A 37 3.38 -3.65 -9.37
CA TYR A 37 1.95 -3.96 -9.51
C TYR A 37 1.06 -2.78 -9.20
N VAL A 38 1.36 -2.00 -8.16
CA VAL A 38 0.62 -0.77 -7.84
C VAL A 38 0.65 0.20 -9.02
N ARG A 39 1.84 0.52 -9.55
CA ARG A 39 1.98 1.44 -10.68
C ARG A 39 1.28 0.91 -11.93
N PHE A 40 1.49 -0.36 -12.25
CA PHE A 40 0.91 -1.01 -13.41
C PHE A 40 -0.63 -0.96 -13.36
N HIS A 41 -1.22 -1.42 -12.26
CA HIS A 41 -2.67 -1.43 -12.13
C HIS A 41 -3.28 -0.03 -12.08
N PHE A 42 -2.62 0.92 -11.41
CA PHE A 42 -3.04 2.31 -11.43
C PHE A 42 -3.05 2.88 -12.85
N GLN A 43 -1.94 2.73 -13.58
CA GLN A 43 -1.79 3.24 -14.95
C GLN A 43 -2.81 2.61 -15.91
N GLU A 44 -2.96 1.29 -15.90
CA GLU A 44 -3.89 0.60 -16.79
C GLU A 44 -5.36 0.95 -16.48
N GLY A 45 -5.73 1.04 -15.20
CA GLY A 45 -7.08 1.46 -14.84
C GLY A 45 -7.36 2.92 -15.20
N MET A 46 -6.39 3.82 -15.04
CA MET A 46 -6.52 5.22 -15.46
C MET A 46 -6.57 5.36 -16.98
N LYS A 47 -5.78 4.57 -17.71
CA LYS A 47 -5.81 4.52 -19.17
C LYS A 47 -7.18 4.09 -19.68
N LEU A 48 -7.76 3.02 -19.12
CA LEU A 48 -9.10 2.56 -19.48
C LEU A 48 -10.18 3.62 -19.24
N LEU A 49 -10.06 4.42 -18.18
CA LEU A 49 -10.96 5.55 -17.93
C LEU A 49 -10.73 6.67 -18.94
N LYS A 50 -9.49 7.04 -19.22
CA LYS A 50 -9.14 8.14 -20.15
C LYS A 50 -9.52 7.82 -21.60
N GLU A 51 -9.23 6.61 -22.08
CA GLU A 51 -9.62 6.14 -23.42
C GLU A 51 -11.14 6.17 -23.60
N PHE A 52 -11.89 5.86 -22.54
CA PHE A 52 -13.35 5.95 -22.59
C PHE A 52 -13.85 7.40 -22.69
N LEU A 53 -13.13 8.34 -22.07
CA LEU A 53 -13.50 9.75 -22.00
C LEU A 53 -12.95 10.58 -23.16
N GLN A 54 -12.00 10.05 -23.92
CA GLN A 54 -11.52 10.62 -25.18
C GLN A 54 -12.76 10.87 -26.06
N ASP A 55 -13.05 12.14 -26.37
CA ASP A 55 -14.23 12.63 -27.12
C ASP A 55 -15.53 12.82 -26.30
N ARG A 56 -15.51 12.73 -24.97
CA ARG A 56 -16.68 12.91 -24.09
C ARG A 56 -16.48 14.02 -23.05
N ASP A 57 -16.11 15.20 -23.51
CA ASP A 57 -15.97 16.39 -22.64
C ASP A 57 -17.28 17.19 -22.49
N ASP A 58 -18.37 16.77 -23.14
CA ASP A 58 -19.70 17.37 -22.96
C ASP A 58 -20.22 17.11 -21.52
N PRO A 59 -20.42 18.15 -20.69
CA PRO A 59 -20.89 17.99 -19.32
C PRO A 59 -22.22 17.23 -19.23
N HIS A 60 -23.12 17.41 -20.21
CA HIS A 60 -24.38 16.67 -20.25
C HIS A 60 -24.17 15.17 -20.53
N ALA A 61 -23.21 14.80 -21.36
CA ALA A 61 -22.83 13.41 -21.60
C ALA A 61 -22.24 12.76 -20.34
N LEU A 62 -21.38 13.47 -19.61
CA LEU A 62 -20.78 13.00 -18.36
C LEU A 62 -21.83 12.80 -17.26
N ILE A 63 -22.76 13.74 -17.11
CA ILE A 63 -23.88 13.60 -16.16
C ILE A 63 -24.77 12.41 -16.55
N ARG A 64 -25.13 12.26 -17.83
CA ARG A 64 -25.89 11.09 -18.30
C ARG A 64 -25.18 9.77 -17.99
N LEU A 65 -23.86 9.73 -18.09
CA LEU A 65 -23.06 8.55 -17.76
C LEU A 65 -23.04 8.26 -16.26
N ALA A 66 -22.93 9.28 -15.42
CA ALA A 66 -23.00 9.14 -13.96
C ALA A 66 -24.38 8.65 -13.48
N LEU A 67 -25.46 9.08 -14.14
CA LEU A 67 -26.83 8.70 -13.80
C LEU A 67 -27.23 7.30 -14.30
N ARG A 68 -26.53 6.75 -15.31
CA ARG A 68 -26.77 5.39 -15.79
C ARG A 68 -26.33 4.38 -14.74
N LYS A 69 -27.32 3.75 -14.09
CA LYS A 69 -27.08 2.60 -13.22
C LYS A 69 -26.56 1.40 -14.03
N ASP A 70 -25.79 0.57 -13.35
CA ASP A 70 -25.05 -0.62 -13.79
C ASP A 70 -25.86 -1.72 -14.54
N GLN A 71 -27.11 -1.46 -14.95
CA GLN A 71 -28.05 -2.43 -15.52
C GLN A 71 -28.19 -2.39 -17.06
N ASP A 72 -27.61 -1.41 -17.76
CA ASP A 72 -27.50 -1.46 -19.24
C ASP A 72 -26.31 -2.36 -19.64
N GLU A 73 -26.52 -3.67 -19.65
CA GLU A 73 -25.49 -4.70 -19.90
C GLU A 73 -24.90 -4.67 -21.33
N SER A 74 -25.46 -3.90 -22.26
CA SER A 74 -25.01 -3.82 -23.66
C SER A 74 -23.98 -2.73 -23.96
N ASN A 75 -23.55 -1.94 -22.97
CA ASN A 75 -22.72 -0.76 -23.22
C ASN A 75 -21.23 -1.04 -22.99
N GLU A 76 -20.40 -0.84 -24.02
CA GLU A 76 -18.92 -0.90 -23.95
C GLU A 76 -18.37 -0.12 -22.74
N PHE A 77 -19.02 1.00 -22.38
CA PHE A 77 -18.71 1.77 -21.18
C PHE A 77 -18.73 0.94 -19.89
N TYR A 78 -19.76 0.12 -19.72
CA TYR A 78 -19.92 -0.69 -18.52
C TYR A 78 -18.76 -1.67 -18.35
N LEU A 79 -18.35 -2.31 -19.45
CA LEU A 79 -17.23 -3.24 -19.48
C LEU A 79 -15.92 -2.52 -19.16
N ARG A 80 -15.61 -1.40 -19.83
CA ARG A 80 -14.39 -0.61 -19.60
C ARG A 80 -14.30 -0.12 -18.16
N ARG A 81 -15.41 0.37 -17.62
CA ARG A 81 -15.49 0.81 -16.20
C ARG A 81 -15.30 -0.37 -15.25
N LYS A 82 -15.85 -1.55 -15.53
CA LYS A 82 -15.61 -2.76 -14.72
C LYS A 82 -14.14 -3.18 -14.76
N GLN A 83 -13.49 -3.12 -15.91
CA GLN A 83 -12.07 -3.40 -16.05
C GLN A 83 -11.23 -2.40 -15.25
N ALA A 84 -11.51 -1.09 -15.38
CA ALA A 84 -10.86 -0.06 -14.59
C ALA A 84 -11.03 -0.30 -13.09
N LYS A 85 -12.25 -0.62 -12.62
CA LYS A 85 -12.52 -1.01 -11.23
C LYS A 85 -11.68 -2.20 -10.77
N ALA A 86 -11.56 -3.25 -11.59
CA ALA A 86 -10.76 -4.42 -11.25
C ALA A 86 -9.27 -4.07 -11.07
N HIS A 87 -8.72 -3.24 -11.97
CA HIS A 87 -7.37 -2.70 -11.83
C HIS A 87 -7.22 -1.89 -10.53
N MET A 88 -8.18 -1.03 -10.20
CA MET A 88 -8.11 -0.20 -8.99
C MET A 88 -8.19 -1.01 -7.70
N VAL A 89 -8.99 -2.08 -7.68
CA VAL A 89 -9.01 -3.04 -6.55
C VAL A 89 -7.65 -3.72 -6.41
N ALA A 90 -7.07 -4.21 -7.51
CA ALA A 90 -5.74 -4.85 -7.49
C ALA A 90 -4.64 -3.86 -7.05
N CYS A 91 -4.75 -2.58 -7.45
CA CYS A 91 -3.87 -1.51 -7.00
C CYS A 91 -3.95 -1.31 -5.48
N MET A 92 -5.16 -1.14 -4.93
CA MET A 92 -5.35 -0.98 -3.48
C MET A 92 -4.88 -2.20 -2.68
N GLN A 93 -5.18 -3.41 -3.16
CA GLN A 93 -4.72 -4.64 -2.53
C GLN A 93 -3.19 -4.73 -2.53
N SER A 94 -2.54 -4.41 -3.66
CA SER A 94 -1.09 -4.40 -3.77
C SER A 94 -0.45 -3.37 -2.84
N MET A 95 -1.04 -2.17 -2.73
CA MET A 95 -0.61 -1.14 -1.77
C MET A 95 -0.76 -1.61 -0.32
N HIS A 96 -1.90 -2.19 0.04
CA HIS A 96 -2.11 -2.71 1.39
C HIS A 96 -1.09 -3.81 1.73
N THR A 97 -0.83 -4.75 0.81
CA THR A 97 0.12 -5.83 1.07
C THR A 97 1.59 -5.36 1.12
N LEU A 98 1.92 -4.13 0.68
CA LEU A 98 3.26 -3.58 0.88
C LEU A 98 3.61 -3.48 2.37
N SER A 99 2.69 -3.03 3.22
CA SER A 99 2.96 -2.94 4.66
C SER A 99 3.07 -4.32 5.31
N ASP A 100 2.22 -5.27 4.94
CA ASP A 100 2.31 -6.66 5.41
C ASP A 100 3.69 -7.24 5.08
N THR A 101 4.14 -7.07 3.83
CA THR A 101 5.45 -7.54 3.39
C THR A 101 6.60 -6.81 4.10
N LEU A 102 6.45 -5.50 4.33
CA LEU A 102 7.45 -4.69 5.02
C LEU A 102 7.63 -5.14 6.48
N ALA A 103 6.56 -5.62 7.13
CA ALA A 103 6.66 -6.22 8.46
C ALA A 103 7.66 -7.38 8.46
N HIS A 104 7.60 -8.27 7.46
CA HIS A 104 8.57 -9.36 7.30
C HIS A 104 9.98 -8.87 7.02
N VAL A 105 10.15 -7.85 6.18
CA VAL A 105 11.46 -7.24 5.91
C VAL A 105 12.09 -6.75 7.22
N VAL A 106 11.34 -6.02 8.05
CA VAL A 106 11.83 -5.53 9.35
C VAL A 106 12.09 -6.69 10.31
N TYR A 107 11.18 -7.65 10.38
CA TYR A 107 11.26 -8.83 11.24
C TYR A 107 12.56 -9.61 11.03
N PHE A 108 12.87 -9.95 9.78
CA PHE A 108 14.09 -10.68 9.44
C PHE A 108 15.34 -9.79 9.48
N SER A 109 15.26 -8.53 9.03
CA SER A 109 16.42 -7.62 9.07
C SER A 109 16.91 -7.34 10.50
N THR A 110 16.00 -7.39 11.48
CA THR A 110 16.31 -7.12 12.89
C THR A 110 16.53 -8.37 13.73
N GLY A 111 16.53 -9.55 13.11
CA GLY A 111 16.77 -10.84 13.78
C GLY A 111 15.70 -11.24 14.80
N GLN A 112 14.48 -10.70 14.70
CA GLN A 112 13.42 -10.96 15.69
C GLN A 112 13.00 -12.44 15.74
N ASN A 113 13.13 -13.17 14.62
CA ASN A 113 12.92 -14.62 14.58
C ASN A 113 13.94 -15.43 15.39
N LEU A 114 15.11 -14.84 15.67
CA LEU A 114 16.22 -15.52 16.36
C LEU A 114 16.21 -15.28 17.88
N ASP A 115 15.53 -14.23 18.34
CA ASP A 115 15.42 -13.90 19.77
C ASP A 115 14.14 -14.50 20.37
N THR A 116 14.30 -15.30 21.42
CA THR A 116 13.19 -15.97 22.12
C THR A 116 12.11 -15.03 22.64
N LYS A 117 12.42 -13.75 22.89
CA LYS A 117 11.45 -12.75 23.35
C LYS A 117 10.64 -12.12 22.22
N THR A 118 11.17 -12.13 21.00
CA THR A 118 10.56 -11.46 19.84
C THR A 118 10.19 -12.42 18.72
N CYS A 119 10.53 -13.71 18.86
CA CYS A 119 10.16 -14.75 17.92
C CYS A 119 8.63 -14.91 17.85
N LEU A 120 8.10 -14.98 16.64
CA LEU A 120 6.68 -15.03 16.34
C LEU A 120 6.42 -16.24 15.45
N GLU A 121 5.27 -16.88 15.66
CA GLU A 121 4.76 -17.84 14.67
C GLU A 121 4.58 -17.14 13.32
N SER A 122 4.86 -17.81 12.21
CA SER A 122 4.80 -17.24 10.86
C SER A 122 3.51 -16.46 10.57
N LYS A 123 2.34 -16.99 10.95
CA LYS A 123 1.02 -16.33 10.78
C LYS A 123 0.79 -15.09 11.66
N LYS A 124 1.67 -14.84 12.64
CA LYS A 124 1.62 -13.73 13.61
C LYS A 124 2.62 -12.63 13.30
N VAL A 125 3.42 -12.76 12.24
CA VAL A 125 4.29 -11.70 11.72
C VAL A 125 3.43 -10.65 11.03
N LEU A 126 2.75 -9.86 11.85
CA LEU A 126 1.90 -8.75 11.46
C LEU A 126 2.62 -7.45 11.83
N MET A 127 2.35 -6.38 11.10
CA MET A 127 2.97 -5.07 11.34
C MET A 127 2.89 -4.65 12.82
N PHE A 128 1.73 -4.81 13.45
CA PHE A 128 1.53 -4.52 14.87
C PHE A 128 2.45 -5.34 15.81
N SER A 129 2.58 -6.65 15.55
CA SER A 129 3.45 -7.52 16.36
C SER A 129 4.92 -7.13 16.21
N VAL A 130 5.33 -6.81 14.98
CA VAL A 130 6.70 -6.36 14.68
C VAL A 130 6.99 -5.04 15.38
N GLN A 131 6.08 -4.06 15.33
CA GLN A 131 6.24 -2.79 16.05
C GLN A 131 6.42 -3.00 17.56
N LYS A 132 5.59 -3.84 18.19
CA LYS A 132 5.74 -4.18 19.62
C LYS A 132 7.09 -4.79 19.96
N ALA A 133 7.65 -5.62 19.08
CA ALA A 133 8.97 -6.20 19.28
C ALA A 133 10.08 -5.15 19.15
N LEU A 134 9.92 -4.14 18.27
CA LEU A 134 10.88 -3.03 18.17
C LEU A 134 10.89 -2.16 19.43
N GLU A 135 9.74 -1.95 20.08
CA GLU A 135 9.63 -1.15 21.30
C GLU A 135 10.46 -1.71 22.48
N LEU A 136 10.82 -2.99 22.44
CA LEU A 136 11.68 -3.63 23.45
C LEU A 136 13.15 -3.20 23.36
N ASP A 137 13.58 -2.61 22.24
CA ASP A 137 14.96 -2.18 22.01
C ASP A 137 15.01 -0.70 21.57
N PRO A 138 15.41 0.22 22.46
CA PRO A 138 15.49 1.65 22.16
C PRO A 138 16.37 1.99 20.95
N THR A 139 17.34 1.13 20.59
CA THR A 139 18.19 1.34 19.41
C THR A 139 17.41 1.24 18.09
N LYS A 140 16.18 0.71 18.11
CA LYS A 140 15.29 0.54 16.97
C LYS A 140 14.18 1.61 16.89
N ALA A 141 14.18 2.60 17.80
CA ALA A 141 13.10 3.59 17.93
C ALA A 141 12.81 4.38 16.65
N GLU A 142 13.83 4.71 15.84
CA GLU A 142 13.63 5.42 14.58
C GLU A 142 12.87 4.58 13.53
N ILE A 143 13.16 3.27 13.47
CA ILE A 143 12.46 2.34 12.57
C ILE A 143 10.99 2.22 13.02
N GLU A 144 10.80 2.04 14.33
CA GLU A 144 9.48 1.95 14.97
C GLU A 144 8.63 3.19 14.66
N GLY A 145 9.19 4.40 14.84
CA GLY A 145 8.52 5.66 14.56
C GLY A 145 8.12 5.81 13.08
N LEU A 146 8.94 5.35 12.14
CA LEU A 146 8.58 5.35 10.71
C LEU A 146 7.46 4.35 10.39
N LEU A 147 7.44 3.18 11.05
CA LEU A 147 6.34 2.23 10.90
C LEU A 147 5.02 2.79 11.47
N LYS A 148 5.07 3.52 12.60
CA LYS A 148 3.90 4.24 13.12
C LYS A 148 3.41 5.30 12.14
N GLN A 149 4.33 6.10 11.58
CA GLN A 149 3.97 7.08 10.53
C GLN A 149 3.32 6.40 9.32
N LEU A 150 3.74 5.19 8.96
CA LEU A 150 3.11 4.41 7.90
C LEU A 150 1.68 4.00 8.25
N THR A 151 1.49 3.36 9.40
CA THR A 151 0.23 2.66 9.76
C THR A 151 -0.83 3.54 10.42
N GLU A 152 -0.42 4.58 11.14
CA GLU A 152 -1.35 5.46 11.85
C GLU A 152 -1.89 6.58 10.95
N HIS A 153 -1.35 6.74 9.75
CA HIS A 153 -1.83 7.72 8.79
C HIS A 153 -3.28 7.46 8.38
N VAL A 154 -4.06 8.53 8.24
CA VAL A 154 -5.50 8.44 7.94
C VAL A 154 -5.78 7.74 6.60
N ASP A 155 -4.95 7.98 5.59
CA ASP A 155 -5.12 7.33 4.28
C ASP A 155 -4.74 5.85 4.29
N TYR A 156 -3.74 5.46 5.09
CA TYR A 156 -3.42 4.06 5.27
C TYR A 156 -4.54 3.32 5.99
N ARG A 157 -5.10 3.91 7.06
CA ARG A 157 -6.24 3.33 7.78
C ARG A 157 -7.46 3.17 6.87
N TYR A 158 -7.74 4.18 6.04
CA TYR A 158 -8.77 4.09 5.01
C TYR A 158 -8.49 2.94 4.03
N LEU A 159 -7.26 2.84 3.51
CA LEU A 159 -6.83 1.77 2.60
C LEU A 159 -6.96 0.38 3.23
N ALA A 160 -6.51 0.22 4.47
CA ALA A 160 -6.59 -1.04 5.18
C ALA A 160 -8.03 -1.46 5.43
N ASP A 161 -8.87 -0.54 5.90
CA ASP A 161 -10.28 -0.81 6.15
C ASP A 161 -11.02 -1.16 4.85
N ILE A 162 -10.79 -0.44 3.74
CA ILE A 162 -11.47 -0.75 2.47
C ILE A 162 -11.03 -2.09 1.87
N VAL A 163 -9.73 -2.41 1.93
CA VAL A 163 -9.20 -3.69 1.42
C VAL A 163 -9.72 -4.85 2.27
N ASN A 164 -9.68 -4.72 3.60
CA ASN A 164 -10.18 -5.76 4.49
C ASN A 164 -11.71 -5.94 4.38
N HIS A 165 -12.46 -4.83 4.29
CA HIS A 165 -13.90 -4.89 4.03
C HIS A 165 -14.19 -5.59 2.70
N SER A 166 -13.45 -5.25 1.64
CA SER A 166 -13.61 -5.83 0.31
C SER A 166 -13.26 -7.31 0.25
N LYS A 167 -12.23 -7.73 0.99
CA LYS A 167 -11.79 -9.13 1.11
C LYS A 167 -12.78 -10.00 1.87
N HIS A 168 -13.37 -9.49 2.95
CA HIS A 168 -14.12 -10.31 3.90
C HIS A 168 -15.64 -10.14 3.83
N ARG A 169 -16.16 -9.09 3.18
CA ARG A 169 -17.59 -8.77 3.16
C ARG A 169 -18.11 -8.51 1.75
N ARG A 170 -17.72 -7.39 1.15
CA ARG A 170 -18.15 -6.99 -0.19
C ARG A 170 -17.23 -5.91 -0.75
N ILE A 171 -17.05 -5.90 -2.06
CA ILE A 171 -16.37 -4.81 -2.75
C ILE A 171 -17.17 -3.52 -2.56
N ILE A 172 -16.52 -2.46 -2.08
CA ILE A 172 -17.13 -1.13 -1.97
C ILE A 172 -17.39 -0.55 -3.36
N GLY A 173 -18.56 0.07 -3.55
CA GLY A 173 -18.93 0.66 -4.83
C GLY A 173 -17.95 1.75 -5.25
N THR A 174 -17.68 1.80 -6.55
CA THR A 174 -16.80 2.80 -7.15
C THR A 174 -17.49 3.45 -8.35
N PRO A 175 -18.62 4.15 -8.17
CA PRO A 175 -19.33 4.78 -9.27
C PRO A 175 -18.44 5.77 -10.04
N PHE A 176 -18.84 6.01 -11.29
CA PHE A 176 -18.36 7.18 -12.02
C PHE A 176 -19.19 8.38 -11.55
N SER A 177 -18.52 9.40 -11.03
CA SER A 177 -19.12 10.57 -10.43
C SER A 177 -18.67 11.83 -11.17
N VAL A 178 -19.52 12.86 -11.16
CA VAL A 178 -19.23 14.20 -11.64
C VAL A 178 -19.39 15.16 -10.46
N SER A 179 -18.40 16.01 -10.21
CA SER A 179 -18.51 17.08 -9.22
C SER A 179 -19.34 18.22 -9.81
N MET A 180 -20.31 18.69 -9.02
CA MET A 180 -21.08 19.90 -9.34
C MET A 180 -20.48 21.15 -8.70
N ILE A 181 -19.36 20.99 -7.97
CA ILE A 181 -18.61 22.05 -7.30
C ILE A 181 -17.30 22.25 -8.06
N GLU A 182 -17.03 23.48 -8.47
CA GLU A 182 -15.71 23.87 -8.96
C GLU A 182 -14.75 23.96 -7.75
N ASP A 183 -13.95 22.92 -7.59
CA ASP A 183 -12.86 22.84 -6.62
C ASP A 183 -11.58 22.51 -7.40
N ALA A 184 -10.60 23.41 -7.35
CA ALA A 184 -9.34 23.24 -8.08
C ALA A 184 -8.52 22.03 -7.60
N ASP A 185 -8.77 21.57 -6.36
CA ASP A 185 -8.05 20.46 -5.75
C ASP A 185 -8.76 19.10 -5.94
N GLN A 186 -9.93 19.08 -6.60
CA GLN A 186 -10.68 17.86 -6.89
C GLN A 186 -10.91 17.66 -8.38
N PRO A 187 -10.86 16.41 -8.87
CA PRO A 187 -11.18 16.14 -10.26
C PRO A 187 -12.66 16.49 -10.52
N PRO A 188 -12.99 17.13 -11.65
CA PRO A 188 -14.37 17.48 -12.00
C PRO A 188 -15.23 16.25 -12.26
N TYR A 189 -14.62 15.11 -12.56
CA TYR A 189 -15.27 13.82 -12.72
C TYR A 189 -14.26 12.70 -12.51
N GLY A 190 -14.74 11.47 -12.30
CA GLY A 190 -13.89 10.30 -12.20
C GLY A 190 -14.51 9.19 -11.38
N LEU A 191 -13.68 8.24 -10.97
CA LEU A 191 -14.09 7.19 -10.05
C LEU A 191 -14.06 7.69 -8.62
N GLN A 192 -15.16 7.48 -7.89
CA GLN A 192 -15.27 7.82 -6.48
C GLN A 192 -15.60 6.57 -5.68
N LEU A 193 -14.87 6.33 -4.59
CA LEU A 193 -15.20 5.30 -3.62
C LEU A 193 -16.43 5.75 -2.83
N GLU A 194 -17.43 4.88 -2.72
CA GLU A 194 -18.58 5.10 -1.86
C GLU A 194 -18.17 5.16 -0.39
N ALA A 195 -18.90 5.95 0.40
CA ALA A 195 -18.81 5.91 1.85
C ALA A 195 -19.13 4.49 2.36
N PHE A 196 -18.43 4.07 3.41
CA PHE A 196 -18.61 2.75 3.98
C PHE A 196 -18.33 2.75 5.49
N GLU A 197 -18.83 1.72 6.16
CA GLU A 197 -18.52 1.46 7.57
C GLU A 197 -17.68 0.19 7.68
N HIS A 198 -16.64 0.24 8.50
CA HIS A 198 -15.82 -0.92 8.84
C HIS A 198 -15.53 -0.92 10.33
N GLU A 199 -15.99 -1.97 11.03
CA GLU A 199 -15.76 -2.14 12.48
C GLU A 199 -16.13 -0.90 13.32
N GLY A 200 -17.27 -0.28 13.02
CA GLY A 200 -17.74 0.93 13.71
C GLY A 200 -17.06 2.24 13.28
N ARG A 201 -16.07 2.19 12.38
CA ARG A 201 -15.45 3.39 11.78
C ARG A 201 -16.21 3.77 10.51
N ILE A 202 -16.67 5.01 10.45
CA ILE A 202 -17.35 5.58 9.28
C ILE A 202 -16.31 6.29 8.41
N HIS A 203 -16.25 5.90 7.14
CA HIS A 203 -15.38 6.49 6.13
C HIS A 203 -16.20 7.24 5.10
N SER A 204 -15.85 8.50 4.84
CA SER A 204 -16.48 9.30 3.79
C SER A 204 -16.04 8.86 2.39
N SER A 205 -16.81 9.25 1.38
CA SER A 205 -16.44 9.03 -0.02
C SER A 205 -15.11 9.71 -0.36
N LYS A 206 -14.31 9.08 -1.21
CA LYS A 206 -13.02 9.63 -1.68
C LYS A 206 -12.90 9.51 -3.19
N TRP A 207 -12.36 10.55 -3.84
CA TRP A 207 -11.90 10.46 -5.22
C TRP A 207 -10.73 9.49 -5.30
N LEU A 208 -10.84 8.51 -6.19
CA LEU A 208 -9.95 7.37 -6.24
C LEU A 208 -8.54 7.76 -6.69
N GLU A 209 -8.44 8.48 -7.81
CA GLU A 209 -7.15 8.89 -8.40
C GLU A 209 -6.27 9.68 -7.41
N PRO A 210 -6.70 10.85 -6.87
CA PRO A 210 -5.85 11.62 -5.98
C PRO A 210 -5.57 10.92 -4.64
N PHE A 211 -6.46 10.04 -4.18
CA PHE A 211 -6.22 9.22 -2.99
C PHE A 211 -5.10 8.20 -3.23
N LEU A 212 -5.17 7.43 -4.32
CA LEU A 212 -4.18 6.40 -4.61
C LEU A 212 -2.81 7.00 -4.92
N GLU A 213 -2.73 8.09 -5.68
CA GLU A 213 -1.45 8.73 -6.00
C GLU A 213 -0.74 9.24 -4.73
N ARG A 214 -1.47 9.96 -3.88
CA ARG A 214 -0.93 10.51 -2.64
C ARG A 214 -0.48 9.40 -1.70
N GLU A 215 -1.32 8.39 -1.48
CA GLU A 215 -1.00 7.31 -0.55
C GLU A 215 0.14 6.44 -1.06
N TYR A 216 0.19 6.12 -2.36
CA TYR A 216 1.30 5.38 -2.94
C TYR A 216 2.62 6.14 -2.79
N LYS A 217 2.66 7.43 -3.13
CA LYS A 217 3.86 8.26 -2.98
C LYS A 217 4.36 8.27 -1.54
N ARG A 218 3.45 8.51 -0.59
CA ARG A 218 3.76 8.51 0.85
C ARG A 218 4.31 7.16 1.33
N GLN A 219 3.68 6.05 0.95
CA GLN A 219 4.16 4.72 1.31
C GLN A 219 5.53 4.42 0.69
N ALA A 220 5.74 4.77 -0.59
CA ALA A 220 7.01 4.56 -1.27
C ALA A 220 8.16 5.33 -0.59
N ASP A 221 7.92 6.59 -0.22
CA ASP A 221 8.90 7.42 0.48
C ASP A 221 9.24 6.85 1.88
N LEU A 222 8.23 6.38 2.62
CA LEU A 222 8.42 5.77 3.94
C LEU A 222 9.16 4.42 3.85
N ILE A 223 8.84 3.58 2.86
CA ILE A 223 9.53 2.30 2.65
C ILE A 223 11.03 2.52 2.42
N ILE A 224 11.40 3.53 1.61
CA ILE A 224 12.80 3.86 1.36
C ILE A 224 13.47 4.32 2.65
N GLN A 225 12.84 5.22 3.41
CA GLN A 225 13.39 5.71 4.69
C GLN A 225 13.57 4.57 5.70
N ILE A 226 12.60 3.65 5.81
CA ILE A 226 12.69 2.47 6.68
C ILE A 226 13.86 1.59 6.25
N GLY A 227 13.99 1.32 4.95
CA GLY A 227 15.12 0.57 4.39
C GLY A 227 16.48 1.20 4.71
N GLU A 228 16.59 2.52 4.62
CA GLU A 228 17.81 3.25 5.00
C GLU A 228 18.12 3.15 6.50
N LYS A 229 17.10 3.26 7.36
CA LYS A 229 17.28 3.07 8.80
C LYS A 229 17.68 1.64 9.15
N LEU A 230 17.15 0.64 8.44
CA LEU A 230 17.60 -0.74 8.55
C LEU A 230 19.06 -0.89 8.13
N ASN A 231 19.48 -0.33 6.98
CA ASN A 231 20.89 -0.35 6.56
C ASN A 231 21.81 0.21 7.65
N CYS A 232 21.49 1.39 8.19
CA CYS A 232 22.29 2.02 9.22
C CYS A 232 22.33 1.20 10.52
N TRP A 233 21.18 0.69 10.97
CA TRP A 233 21.08 -0.06 12.21
C TRP A 233 21.83 -1.40 12.14
N VAL A 234 21.62 -2.17 11.07
CA VAL A 234 22.27 -3.48 10.86
C VAL A 234 23.78 -3.28 10.74
N LYS A 235 24.24 -2.31 9.94
CA LYS A 235 25.68 -2.00 9.83
C LYS A 235 26.32 -1.65 11.17
N ASN A 236 25.65 -0.83 11.98
CA ASN A 236 26.16 -0.45 13.30
C ASN A 236 26.26 -1.66 14.23
N LYS A 237 25.27 -2.56 14.21
CA LYS A 237 25.31 -3.82 14.98
C LYS A 237 26.42 -4.75 14.48
N HIS A 238 26.60 -4.88 13.17
CA HIS A 238 27.68 -5.66 12.56
C HIS A 238 29.05 -5.15 13.01
N THR A 239 29.26 -3.84 12.96
CA THR A 239 30.53 -3.22 13.37
C THR A 239 30.82 -3.41 14.86
N LEU A 240 29.78 -3.38 15.71
CA LEU A 240 29.91 -3.60 17.15
C LEU A 240 30.11 -5.07 17.53
N ALA A 241 29.62 -5.98 16.69
CA ALA A 241 29.76 -7.43 16.86
C ALA A 241 31.04 -7.98 16.20
N GLY A 242 32.09 -7.16 16.10
CA GLY A 242 33.35 -7.46 15.37
C GLY A 242 33.91 -8.88 15.61
N PRO A 243 34.79 -9.35 14.69
CA PRO A 243 35.15 -10.76 14.53
C PRO A 243 35.62 -11.47 15.80
#